data_AF-A0A9C9G0H8-F1
#
_entry.id   AF-A0A9C9G0H8-F1
#
_cell.length_a   1.000
_cell.length_b   1.000
_cell.length_c   1.000
_cell.angle_alpha   90.00
_cell.angle_beta   90.00
_cell.angle_gamma   90.00
#
_symmetry.space_group_name_H-M   'P 1'
#
loop_
_entity.id
_entity.type
_entity.pdbx_description
1 polymer ?
#
loop_
_entity_poly.entity_id
_entity_poly.type
_entity_poly.pdbx_seq_one_letter_code
_entity_poly.pdbx_strand_id
1 'polypeptide(L)'
;MYQYDTLDHHLIGQRIDEFSDQIQRYLGQELAEDAFKDLRLRNGLYLQRHAYMLRVAIPYGCLRAKQLRQLASIARDFDRGFGHFTTRQNFQLNWPVLEQVPTILKQLARVEMHSIQTSGNCMRNITTDPLAGVAADEVADPRPYCELLRQWSTLHPEFSWLPRKFKVAISGAREDRAAIRFHDIGLQLINKKGKLGFTVYVGGGLGRAPVIASKLRAFLPKEHLLSYLEAVLRVHNLYSRRDNIHKARIKVLVKNLGIKRFGTMVEAQWQQADREALLLKEKDFARMQTFFQSPVEALECA
;
A
#
# COMPACT_ATOMS: atom_id res chain seq x y z
N MET A 1 6.69 13.79 8.07
CA MET A 1 5.68 12.74 7.81
C MET A 1 4.28 13.33 7.81
N TYR A 2 3.36 12.81 6.99
CA TYR A 2 1.93 13.16 6.96
C TYR A 2 1.28 13.17 8.36
N GLN A 3 0.42 14.16 8.62
CA GLN A 3 -0.36 14.31 9.85
C GLN A 3 -1.82 14.10 9.49
N TYR A 4 -2.54 13.30 10.28
CA TYR A 4 -3.95 13.01 9.99
C TYR A 4 -4.78 14.26 10.24
N ASP A 5 -5.69 14.53 9.31
CA ASP A 5 -6.69 15.57 9.48
C ASP A 5 -7.97 15.00 10.12
N THR A 6 -8.98 15.86 10.28
CA THR A 6 -10.27 15.48 10.86
C THR A 6 -10.95 14.36 10.06
N LEU A 7 -10.79 14.34 8.74
CA LEU A 7 -11.39 13.32 7.87
C LEU A 7 -10.69 11.97 8.07
N ASP A 8 -9.36 11.95 8.13
CA ASP A 8 -8.58 10.75 8.43
C ASP A 8 -8.97 10.15 9.79
N HIS A 9 -9.08 11.00 10.83
CA HIS A 9 -9.48 10.56 12.17
C HIS A 9 -10.91 10.01 12.20
N HIS A 10 -11.85 10.68 11.54
CA HIS A 10 -13.24 10.22 11.45
C HIS A 10 -13.35 8.89 10.71
N LEU A 11 -12.67 8.77 9.57
CA LEU A 11 -12.65 7.55 8.76
C LEU A 11 -12.13 6.36 9.56
N ILE A 12 -11.02 6.54 10.29
CA ILE A 12 -10.45 5.47 11.11
C ILE A 12 -11.39 5.10 12.25
N GLY A 13 -12.00 6.08 12.92
CA GLY A 13 -13.00 5.85 13.96
C GLY A 13 -14.17 4.99 13.45
N GLN A 14 -14.79 5.40 12.34
CA GLN A 14 -15.89 4.66 11.71
C GLN A 14 -15.48 3.23 11.34
N ARG A 15 -14.27 3.05 10.78
CA ARG A 15 -13.78 1.71 10.42
C ARG A 15 -13.53 0.83 11.63
N ILE A 16 -13.11 1.40 12.76
CA ILE A 16 -12.95 0.67 14.02
C ILE A 16 -14.32 0.25 14.55
N ASP A 17 -15.30 1.15 14.55
CA ASP A 17 -16.65 0.86 15.04
C ASP A 17 -17.33 -0.21 14.17
N GLU A 18 -17.22 -0.09 12.84
CA GLU A 18 -17.72 -1.08 11.89
C GLU A 18 -17.09 -2.46 12.12
N PHE A 19 -15.76 -2.54 12.30
CA PHE A 19 -15.12 -3.83 12.53
C PHE A 19 -15.40 -4.38 13.94
N SER A 20 -15.63 -3.51 14.92
CA SER A 20 -16.05 -3.91 16.27
C SER A 20 -17.42 -4.59 16.22
N ASP A 21 -18.39 -4.00 15.51
CA ASP A 21 -19.70 -4.61 15.25
C ASP A 21 -19.57 -5.96 14.55
N GLN A 22 -18.75 -6.04 13.49
CA GLN A 22 -18.51 -7.29 12.76
C GLN A 22 -17.93 -8.40 13.66
N ILE A 23 -17.05 -8.05 14.61
CA ILE A 23 -16.52 -8.99 15.60
C ILE A 23 -17.63 -9.43 16.57
N GLN A 24 -18.45 -8.50 17.08
CA GLN A 24 -19.55 -8.86 17.99
C GLN A 24 -20.55 -9.81 17.34
N ARG A 25 -20.95 -9.52 16.09
CA ARG A 25 -21.84 -10.38 15.31
C ARG A 25 -21.25 -11.75 15.02
N TYR A 26 -19.94 -11.83 14.78
CA TYR A 26 -19.25 -13.11 14.64
C TYR A 26 -19.25 -13.92 15.94
N LEU A 27 -18.91 -13.28 17.07
CA LEU A 27 -18.93 -13.93 18.39
C LEU A 27 -20.35 -14.36 18.80
N GLY A 28 -21.37 -13.59 18.40
CA GLY A 28 -22.78 -13.89 18.57
C GLY A 28 -23.36 -14.89 17.56
N GLN A 29 -22.53 -15.47 16.68
CA GLN A 29 -22.94 -16.44 15.65
C GLN A 29 -23.92 -15.91 14.59
N GLU A 30 -24.06 -14.58 14.46
CA GLU A 30 -24.86 -13.91 13.43
C GLU A 30 -24.10 -13.72 12.11
N LEU A 31 -22.78 -13.96 12.12
CA LEU A 31 -21.89 -13.84 10.98
C LEU A 31 -21.08 -15.12 10.80
N ALA A 32 -21.24 -15.80 9.66
CA ALA A 32 -20.52 -17.04 9.35
C ALA A 32 -19.00 -16.80 9.16
N GLU A 33 -18.17 -17.82 9.43
CA GLU A 33 -16.70 -17.72 9.31
C GLU A 33 -16.24 -17.27 7.93
N ASP A 34 -16.85 -17.77 6.84
CA ASP A 34 -16.43 -17.39 5.48
C ASP A 34 -16.69 -15.90 5.19
N ALA A 35 -17.82 -15.37 5.66
CA ALA A 35 -18.13 -13.94 5.55
C ALA A 35 -17.20 -13.10 6.45
N PHE A 36 -16.98 -13.57 7.69
CA PHE A 36 -16.09 -12.90 8.63
C PHE A 36 -14.64 -12.87 8.15
N LYS A 37 -14.17 -13.96 7.54
CA LYS A 37 -12.83 -14.09 6.96
C LYS A 37 -12.50 -12.96 6.02
N ASP A 38 -13.37 -12.63 5.08
CA ASP A 38 -13.12 -11.53 4.14
C ASP A 38 -13.08 -10.16 4.83
N LEU A 39 -13.92 -9.95 5.84
CA LEU A 39 -13.96 -8.72 6.64
C LEU A 39 -12.69 -8.55 7.49
N ARG A 40 -12.32 -9.56 8.27
CA ARG A 40 -11.12 -9.51 9.14
C ARG A 40 -9.83 -9.38 8.32
N LEU A 41 -9.77 -10.00 7.14
CA LEU A 41 -8.64 -9.87 6.23
C LEU A 41 -8.50 -8.46 5.67
N ARG A 42 -9.55 -7.64 5.59
CA ARG A 42 -9.43 -6.22 5.21
C ARG A 42 -8.99 -5.33 6.36
N ASN A 43 -9.21 -5.76 7.60
CA ASN A 43 -8.75 -5.09 8.82
C ASN A 43 -7.42 -5.66 9.34
N GLY A 44 -6.67 -6.37 8.49
CA GLY A 44 -5.32 -6.82 8.81
C GLY A 44 -5.22 -8.06 9.68
N LEU A 45 -6.34 -8.70 10.01
CA LEU A 45 -6.42 -9.80 10.96
C LEU A 45 -6.48 -11.16 10.26
N TYR A 46 -5.42 -11.95 10.42
CA TYR A 46 -5.31 -13.32 9.91
C TYR A 46 -5.43 -14.34 11.02
N LEU A 47 -6.36 -15.28 10.92
CA LEU A 47 -6.31 -16.49 11.73
C LEU A 47 -5.15 -17.38 11.23
N GLN A 48 -4.12 -17.55 12.07
CA GLN A 48 -3.11 -18.58 11.93
C GLN A 48 -3.58 -19.87 12.61
N ARG A 49 -2.74 -20.92 12.66
CA ARG A 49 -3.13 -22.21 13.23
C ARG A 49 -3.56 -22.15 14.71
N HIS A 50 -2.99 -21.21 15.48
CA HIS A 50 -3.17 -21.15 16.94
C HIS A 50 -3.67 -19.80 17.47
N ALA A 51 -3.57 -18.73 16.68
CA ALA A 51 -3.90 -17.38 17.12
C ALA A 51 -4.13 -16.44 15.93
N TYR A 52 -4.65 -15.25 16.21
CA TYR A 52 -4.76 -14.21 15.20
C TYR A 52 -3.44 -13.43 15.08
N MET A 53 -3.03 -13.16 13.84
CA MET A 53 -1.99 -12.19 13.51
C MET A 53 -2.65 -10.90 13.04
N LEU A 54 -2.35 -9.80 13.72
CA LEU A 54 -2.78 -8.45 13.33
C LEU A 54 -1.61 -7.72 12.67
N ARG A 55 -1.78 -7.37 11.39
CA ARG A 55 -0.81 -6.54 10.66
C ARG A 55 -1.19 -5.07 10.77
N VAL A 56 -0.28 -4.28 11.32
CA VAL A 56 -0.38 -2.82 11.39
C VAL A 56 0.24 -2.20 10.14
N ALA A 57 -0.43 -1.20 9.57
CA ALA A 57 0.08 -0.44 8.43
C ALA A 57 1.13 0.57 8.92
N ILE A 58 2.27 0.59 8.24
CA ILE A 58 3.28 1.64 8.37
C ILE A 58 3.49 2.19 6.96
N PRO A 59 2.71 3.21 6.56
CA PRO A 59 2.83 3.82 5.24
C PRO A 59 4.27 4.16 4.92
N TYR A 60 4.75 3.68 3.75
CA TYR A 60 6.09 3.96 3.20
C TYR A 60 7.24 3.79 4.22
N GLY A 61 7.05 2.91 5.22
CA GLY A 61 8.05 2.57 6.22
C GLY A 61 8.44 3.67 7.19
N CYS A 62 7.70 4.78 7.25
CA CYS A 62 8.02 5.89 8.14
C CYS A 62 7.28 5.76 9.48
N LEU A 63 8.01 5.92 10.60
CA LEU A 63 7.46 5.91 11.96
C LEU A 63 7.95 7.10 12.80
N ARG A 64 7.08 7.64 13.65
CA ARG A 64 7.42 8.61 14.69
C ARG A 64 7.76 7.88 15.99
N ALA A 65 8.58 8.51 16.86
CA ALA A 65 8.89 7.95 18.17
C ALA A 65 7.64 7.61 19.00
N LYS A 66 6.59 8.46 18.95
CA LYS A 66 5.31 8.21 19.62
C LYS A 66 4.61 6.93 19.12
N GLN A 67 4.66 6.68 17.81
CA GLN A 67 4.06 5.50 17.17
C GLN A 67 4.82 4.24 17.57
N LEU A 68 6.16 4.28 17.57
CA LEU A 68 6.98 3.14 18.01
C LEU A 68 6.74 2.81 19.50
N ARG A 69 6.63 3.82 20.36
CA ARG A 69 6.29 3.61 21.79
C ARG A 69 4.90 2.98 21.96
N GLN A 70 3.91 3.40 21.17
CA GLN A 70 2.57 2.81 21.20
C GLN A 70 2.59 1.35 20.73
N LEU A 71 3.31 1.02 19.64
CA LEU A 71 3.50 -0.36 19.19
C LEU A 71 4.14 -1.22 20.29
N ALA A 72 5.15 -0.71 20.99
CA ALA A 72 5.79 -1.41 22.09
C ALA A 72 4.85 -1.65 23.29
N SER A 73 3.98 -0.68 23.62
CA SER A 73 2.94 -0.89 24.64
C SER A 73 1.97 -1.98 24.24
N ILE A 74 1.42 -1.88 23.03
CA ILE A 74 0.48 -2.87 22.49
C ILE A 74 1.11 -4.27 22.47
N ALA A 75 2.38 -4.38 22.09
CA ALA A 75 3.07 -5.66 22.09
C ALA A 75 3.17 -6.29 23.49
N ARG A 76 3.47 -5.50 24.53
CA ARG A 76 3.50 -5.97 25.93
C ARG A 76 2.12 -6.39 26.41
N ASP A 77 1.10 -5.58 26.10
CA ASP A 77 -0.24 -5.76 26.65
C ASP A 77 -1.04 -6.85 25.91
N PHE A 78 -0.77 -7.06 24.60
CA PHE A 78 -1.60 -7.90 23.72
C PHE A 78 -0.83 -8.91 22.84
N ASP A 79 0.51 -8.93 22.83
CA ASP A 79 1.30 -9.81 21.94
C ASP A 79 2.58 -10.39 22.57
N ARG A 80 2.52 -10.72 23.86
CA ARG A 80 3.59 -11.40 24.61
C ARG A 80 4.92 -10.62 24.71
N GLY A 81 4.91 -9.31 24.49
CA GLY A 81 6.07 -8.44 24.68
C GLY A 81 7.00 -8.29 23.48
N PHE A 82 6.67 -8.85 22.31
CA PHE A 82 7.45 -8.67 21.08
C PHE A 82 6.54 -8.40 19.87
N GLY A 83 7.14 -8.04 18.74
CA GLY A 83 6.45 -7.91 17.47
C GLY A 83 7.44 -7.86 16.31
N HIS A 84 6.95 -7.94 15.08
CA HIS A 84 7.80 -8.20 13.92
C HIS A 84 7.66 -7.14 12.85
N PHE A 85 8.78 -6.52 12.45
CA PHE A 85 8.84 -5.79 11.20
C PHE A 85 8.84 -6.74 10.01
N THR A 86 8.16 -6.32 8.95
CA THR A 86 7.94 -7.15 7.77
C THR A 86 8.82 -6.69 6.62
N THR A 87 9.04 -7.56 5.64
CA THR A 87 9.68 -7.21 4.36
C THR A 87 8.90 -6.19 3.50
N ARG A 88 7.76 -5.69 3.99
CA ARG A 88 6.99 -4.58 3.39
C ARG A 88 6.88 -3.38 4.33
N GLN A 89 7.84 -3.24 5.24
CA GLN A 89 7.96 -2.11 6.15
C GLN A 89 6.81 -1.95 7.16
N ASN A 90 5.85 -2.89 7.20
CA ASN A 90 4.79 -2.96 8.21
C ASN A 90 5.25 -3.64 9.50
N PHE A 91 4.39 -3.64 10.51
CA PHE A 91 4.57 -4.34 11.79
C PHE A 91 3.49 -5.41 11.98
N GLN A 92 3.80 -6.50 12.68
CA GLN A 92 2.88 -7.61 12.96
C GLN A 92 2.91 -8.02 14.42
N LEU A 93 1.70 -8.21 14.95
CA LEU A 93 1.41 -8.90 16.21
C LEU A 93 0.88 -10.31 15.90
N ASN A 94 1.21 -11.37 16.64
CA ASN A 94 0.84 -12.76 16.32
C ASN A 94 -0.08 -13.50 17.31
N TRP A 95 -0.32 -12.92 18.47
CA TRP A 95 -1.09 -13.44 19.59
C TRP A 95 -2.26 -12.57 20.07
N PRO A 96 -2.74 -11.51 19.36
CA PRO A 96 -3.98 -10.87 19.73
C PRO A 96 -5.15 -11.83 19.91
N VAL A 97 -5.86 -11.67 21.02
CA VAL A 97 -7.17 -12.29 21.28
C VAL A 97 -8.23 -11.50 20.52
N LEU A 98 -9.18 -12.18 19.89
CA LEU A 98 -10.11 -11.58 18.93
C LEU A 98 -10.92 -10.43 19.54
N GLU A 99 -11.45 -10.65 20.74
CA GLU A 99 -12.26 -9.74 21.54
C GLU A 99 -11.49 -8.44 21.88
N GLN A 100 -10.17 -8.50 21.93
CA GLN A 100 -9.30 -7.38 22.27
C GLN A 100 -8.86 -6.56 21.04
N VAL A 101 -9.06 -7.09 19.82
CA VAL A 101 -8.65 -6.40 18.58
C VAL A 101 -9.25 -5.00 18.47
N PRO A 102 -10.55 -4.74 18.75
CA PRO A 102 -11.09 -3.38 18.78
C PRO A 102 -10.30 -2.42 19.68
N THR A 103 -9.89 -2.87 20.87
CA THR A 103 -9.10 -2.06 21.81
C THR A 103 -7.72 -1.75 21.25
N ILE A 104 -7.05 -2.74 20.63
CA ILE A 104 -5.77 -2.54 19.96
C ILE A 104 -5.89 -1.49 18.86
N LEU A 105 -6.92 -1.57 18.03
CA LEU A 105 -7.15 -0.62 16.94
C LEU A 105 -7.43 0.80 17.46
N LYS A 106 -8.20 0.94 18.55
CA LYS A 106 -8.42 2.22 19.22
C LYS A 106 -7.11 2.82 19.76
N GLN A 107 -6.23 2.00 20.32
CA GLN A 107 -4.91 2.45 20.78
C GLN A 107 -4.01 2.90 19.62
N LEU A 108 -4.02 2.19 18.49
CA LEU A 108 -3.30 2.58 17.28
C LEU A 108 -3.82 3.91 16.72
N ALA A 109 -5.14 4.11 16.70
CA ALA A 109 -5.76 5.33 16.17
C ALA A 109 -5.34 6.59 16.95
N ARG A 110 -5.08 6.49 18.25
CA ARG A 110 -4.59 7.60 19.09
C ARG A 110 -3.24 8.18 18.63
N VAL A 111 -2.47 7.40 17.88
CA VAL A 111 -1.17 7.81 17.33
C VAL A 111 -1.14 7.78 15.81
N GLU A 112 -2.30 7.92 15.17
CA GLU A 112 -2.44 8.02 13.71
C GLU A 112 -1.94 6.74 13.00
N MET A 113 -2.34 5.58 13.52
CA MET A 113 -2.04 4.27 12.94
C MET A 113 -3.29 3.43 12.73
N HIS A 114 -3.27 2.53 11.75
CA HIS A 114 -4.38 1.63 11.42
C HIS A 114 -3.90 0.27 10.88
N SER A 115 -4.83 -0.67 10.69
CA SER A 115 -4.56 -1.99 10.06
C SER A 115 -5.31 -2.19 8.72
N ILE A 116 -6.03 -1.17 8.26
CA ILE A 116 -6.82 -1.16 7.02
C ILE A 116 -5.97 -1.59 5.82
N GLN A 117 -6.52 -2.49 4.98
CA GLN A 117 -5.94 -2.96 3.71
C GLN A 117 -4.50 -3.51 3.80
N THR A 118 -4.06 -3.93 4.98
CA THR A 118 -2.74 -4.57 5.14
C THR A 118 -2.71 -6.03 4.61
N SER A 119 -3.87 -6.53 4.21
CA SER A 119 -4.21 -7.94 4.02
C SER A 119 -5.30 -8.10 2.93
N GLY A 120 -5.94 -9.26 2.79
CA GLY A 120 -6.99 -9.45 1.77
C GLY A 120 -6.56 -9.35 0.29
N ASN A 121 -7.56 -9.27 -0.60
CA ASN A 121 -7.42 -9.11 -2.05
C ASN A 121 -7.65 -7.67 -2.49
N CYS A 122 -6.80 -6.78 -1.99
CA CYS A 122 -6.81 -5.35 -2.32
C CYS A 122 -5.36 -4.84 -2.44
N MET A 123 -5.25 -3.54 -2.65
CA MET A 123 -3.99 -2.80 -2.56
C MET A 123 -3.36 -3.01 -1.17
N ARG A 124 -2.03 -3.20 -1.15
CA ARG A 124 -1.23 -3.31 0.09
C ARG A 124 -0.48 -2.02 0.33
N ASN A 125 0.20 -1.96 1.49
CA ASN A 125 1.10 -0.87 1.85
C ASN A 125 1.98 -0.44 0.67
N ILE A 126 2.00 0.87 0.40
CA ILE A 126 2.91 1.51 -0.56
C ILE A 126 4.27 1.61 0.13
N THR A 127 5.31 1.05 -0.48
CA THR A 127 6.67 1.01 0.11
C THR A 127 7.63 1.88 -0.69
N THR A 128 8.67 2.40 -0.03
CA THR A 128 9.71 3.21 -0.69
C THR A 128 11.10 2.98 -0.10
N ASP A 129 12.11 3.67 -0.60
CA ASP A 129 13.48 3.61 -0.09
C ASP A 129 13.49 4.00 1.40
N PRO A 130 14.08 3.20 2.31
CA PRO A 130 14.25 3.61 3.71
C PRO A 130 15.02 4.93 3.89
N LEU A 131 15.81 5.34 2.90
CA LEU A 131 16.56 6.60 2.88
C LEU A 131 15.83 7.73 2.10
N ALA A 132 14.56 7.54 1.74
CA ALA A 132 13.80 8.53 0.99
C ALA A 132 13.79 9.92 1.65
N GLY A 133 14.12 10.95 0.86
CA GLY A 133 14.26 12.35 1.30
C GLY A 133 15.64 12.74 1.83
N VAL A 134 16.56 11.78 2.01
CA VAL A 134 17.94 12.03 2.47
C VAL A 134 19.01 11.29 1.64
N ALA A 135 18.59 10.41 0.71
CA ALA A 135 19.52 9.67 -0.13
C ALA A 135 20.24 10.61 -1.12
N ALA A 136 21.57 10.57 -1.15
CA ALA A 136 22.40 11.44 -2.00
C ALA A 136 22.18 11.22 -3.51
N ASP A 137 21.71 10.04 -3.90
CA ASP A 137 21.42 9.69 -5.30
C ASP A 137 19.93 9.83 -5.67
N GLU A 138 19.14 10.46 -4.79
CA GLU A 138 17.71 10.69 -4.98
C GLU A 138 17.45 11.75 -6.05
N VAL A 139 16.64 11.38 -7.05
CA VAL A 139 16.17 12.31 -8.10
C VAL A 139 15.14 13.28 -7.54
N ALA A 140 14.24 12.77 -6.70
CA ALA A 140 13.28 13.54 -5.90
C ALA A 140 12.64 12.63 -4.83
N ASP A 141 12.20 13.23 -3.74
CA ASP A 141 11.57 12.53 -2.62
C ASP A 141 10.30 11.77 -3.06
N PRO A 142 10.25 10.44 -2.94
CA PRO A 142 9.10 9.62 -3.33
C PRO A 142 7.95 9.65 -2.30
N ARG A 143 8.18 10.08 -1.05
CA ARG A 143 7.20 9.98 0.05
C ARG A 143 5.90 10.75 -0.21
N PRO A 144 5.90 11.97 -0.78
CA PRO A 144 4.66 12.66 -1.16
C PRO A 144 3.80 11.84 -2.14
N TYR A 145 4.43 11.17 -3.12
CA TYR A 145 3.71 10.29 -4.06
C TYR A 145 3.17 9.04 -3.37
N CYS A 146 3.94 8.46 -2.43
CA CYS A 146 3.47 7.32 -1.65
C CYS A 146 2.24 7.66 -0.82
N GLU A 147 2.21 8.84 -0.19
CA GLU A 147 1.06 9.31 0.60
C GLU A 147 -0.15 9.58 -0.29
N LEU A 148 0.02 10.22 -1.45
CA LEU A 148 -1.06 10.40 -2.44
C LEU A 148 -1.66 9.06 -2.89
N LEU A 149 -0.81 8.08 -3.21
CA LEU A 149 -1.27 6.74 -3.59
C LEU A 149 -1.95 6.01 -2.43
N ARG A 150 -1.47 6.21 -1.20
CA ARG A 150 -2.13 5.66 0.01
C ARG A 150 -3.54 6.23 0.13
N GLN A 151 -3.70 7.55 0.06
CA GLN A 151 -5.00 8.21 0.17
C GLN A 151 -5.95 7.77 -0.95
N TRP A 152 -5.48 7.80 -2.20
CA TRP A 152 -6.27 7.38 -3.36
C TRP A 152 -6.72 5.91 -3.31
N SER A 153 -5.85 5.00 -2.85
CA SER A 153 -6.18 3.56 -2.82
C SER A 153 -6.98 3.13 -1.58
N THR A 154 -7.01 3.96 -0.53
CA THR A 154 -7.69 3.64 0.73
C THR A 154 -9.19 3.51 0.51
N LEU A 155 -9.73 2.31 0.74
CA LEU A 155 -11.15 1.98 0.58
C LEU A 155 -11.72 2.32 -0.81
N HIS A 156 -10.87 2.34 -1.85
CA HIS A 156 -11.31 2.59 -3.21
C HIS A 156 -12.37 1.54 -3.62
N PRO A 157 -13.58 1.95 -4.07
CA PRO A 157 -14.68 1.02 -4.36
C PRO A 157 -14.28 -0.07 -5.36
N GLU A 158 -13.56 0.33 -6.42
CA GLU A 158 -13.13 -0.59 -7.47
C GLU A 158 -12.00 -1.54 -7.02
N PHE A 159 -11.09 -1.10 -6.14
CA PHE A 159 -9.85 -1.83 -5.81
C PHE A 159 -9.89 -2.54 -4.45
N SER A 160 -11.04 -2.52 -3.79
CA SER A 160 -11.29 -3.28 -2.57
C SER A 160 -11.57 -4.78 -2.83
N TRP A 161 -11.74 -5.17 -4.10
CA TRP A 161 -12.13 -6.51 -4.53
C TRP A 161 -11.31 -7.03 -5.73
N LEU A 162 -10.00 -6.79 -5.70
CA LEU A 162 -9.10 -7.27 -6.76
C LEU A 162 -9.08 -8.80 -6.83
N PRO A 163 -8.65 -9.39 -7.96
CA PRO A 163 -8.49 -10.84 -8.08
C PRO A 163 -7.50 -11.42 -7.05
N ARG A 164 -6.47 -10.65 -6.67
CA ARG A 164 -5.52 -11.01 -5.61
C ARG A 164 -4.81 -9.77 -5.06
N LYS A 165 -4.03 -9.94 -3.97
CA LYS A 165 -3.19 -8.89 -3.37
C LYS A 165 -2.37 -8.12 -4.41
N PHE A 166 -2.31 -6.80 -4.27
CA PHE A 166 -1.60 -5.91 -5.17
C PHE A 166 -0.61 -5.02 -4.40
N LYS A 167 0.65 -5.02 -4.82
CA LYS A 167 1.76 -4.35 -4.14
C LYS A 167 2.35 -3.27 -5.04
N VAL A 168 2.52 -2.09 -4.47
CA VAL A 168 3.21 -0.97 -5.13
C VAL A 168 4.48 -0.62 -4.36
N ALA A 169 5.53 -0.26 -5.09
CA ALA A 169 6.70 0.41 -4.53
C ALA A 169 7.16 1.55 -5.42
N ILE A 170 7.72 2.58 -4.80
CA ILE A 170 8.31 3.74 -5.47
C ILE A 170 9.76 3.88 -5.02
N SER A 171 10.68 4.12 -5.95
CA SER A 171 12.04 4.56 -5.64
C SER A 171 12.28 5.94 -6.24
N GLY A 172 12.81 6.86 -5.43
CA GLY A 172 13.34 8.16 -5.88
C GLY A 172 14.82 8.10 -6.26
N ALA A 173 15.55 7.12 -5.73
CA ALA A 173 16.99 6.95 -5.88
C ALA A 173 17.37 6.22 -7.17
N ARG A 174 18.58 6.49 -7.68
CA ARG A 174 19.16 5.76 -8.82
C ARG A 174 19.41 4.29 -8.48
N GLU A 175 19.85 4.02 -7.25
CA GLU A 175 19.92 2.68 -6.69
C GLU A 175 18.53 2.20 -6.23
N ASP A 176 18.10 1.02 -6.68
CA ASP A 176 16.79 0.45 -6.32
C ASP A 176 16.81 -0.24 -4.94
N ARG A 177 16.88 0.55 -3.87
CA ARG A 177 16.81 0.04 -2.48
C ARG A 177 15.40 -0.39 -2.06
N ALA A 178 14.38 0.11 -2.76
CA ALA A 178 12.98 -0.28 -2.56
C ALA A 178 12.62 -1.63 -3.23
N ALA A 179 13.53 -2.18 -4.05
CA ALA A 179 13.33 -3.37 -4.85
C ALA A 179 12.03 -3.33 -5.68
N ILE A 180 11.81 -2.21 -6.40
CA ILE A 180 10.55 -1.90 -7.08
C ILE A 180 10.16 -2.98 -8.09
N ARG A 181 11.13 -3.68 -8.69
CA ARG A 181 10.86 -4.73 -9.70
C ARG A 181 10.31 -6.04 -9.12
N PHE A 182 10.23 -6.16 -7.80
CA PHE A 182 9.57 -7.30 -7.13
C PHE A 182 8.12 -7.04 -6.72
N HIS A 183 7.57 -5.89 -7.13
CA HIS A 183 6.22 -5.46 -6.82
C HIS A 183 5.27 -5.71 -8.00
N ASP A 184 3.95 -5.71 -7.72
CA ASP A 184 2.94 -5.85 -8.77
C ASP A 184 3.02 -4.64 -9.72
N ILE A 185 3.25 -3.44 -9.17
CA ILE A 185 3.75 -2.25 -9.86
C ILE A 185 5.00 -1.72 -9.14
N GLY A 186 6.05 -1.45 -9.92
CA GLY A 186 7.23 -0.72 -9.47
C GLY A 186 7.35 0.62 -10.19
N LEU A 187 7.60 1.70 -9.45
CA LEU A 187 7.70 3.05 -9.97
C LEU A 187 9.09 3.61 -9.68
N GLN A 188 9.87 3.87 -10.73
CA GLN A 188 11.14 4.58 -10.60
C GLN A 188 10.91 6.04 -10.95
N LEU A 189 11.10 6.94 -10.00
CA LEU A 189 11.06 8.37 -10.26
C LEU A 189 12.29 8.75 -11.07
N ILE A 190 12.08 9.50 -12.16
CA ILE A 190 13.12 9.93 -13.09
C ILE A 190 12.87 11.37 -13.54
N ASN A 191 13.96 12.08 -13.83
CA ASN A 191 13.92 13.40 -14.45
C ASN A 191 14.35 13.27 -15.92
N LYS A 192 13.46 13.67 -16.84
CA LYS A 192 13.74 13.72 -18.28
C LYS A 192 13.68 15.16 -18.76
N LYS A 193 14.84 15.78 -18.98
CA LYS A 193 14.97 17.17 -19.47
C LYS A 193 14.19 18.18 -18.62
N GLY A 194 14.35 18.12 -17.30
CA GLY A 194 13.67 19.00 -16.34
C GLY A 194 12.23 18.59 -15.99
N LYS A 195 11.70 17.53 -16.61
CA LYS A 195 10.35 17.02 -16.32
C LYS A 195 10.41 15.76 -15.47
N LEU A 196 9.83 15.81 -14.28
CA LEU A 196 9.68 14.65 -13.41
C LEU A 196 8.60 13.70 -13.94
N GLY A 197 8.86 12.41 -13.80
CA GLY A 197 7.93 11.36 -14.17
C GLY A 197 8.42 10.00 -13.67
N PHE A 198 7.81 8.95 -14.18
CA PHE A 198 8.06 7.58 -13.74
C PHE A 198 8.46 6.67 -14.89
N THR A 199 9.48 5.84 -14.71
CA THR A 199 9.52 4.54 -15.40
C THR A 199 8.61 3.58 -14.65
N VAL A 200 7.67 2.96 -15.36
CA VAL A 200 6.68 2.05 -14.80
C VAL A 200 7.07 0.61 -15.12
N TYR A 201 7.16 -0.21 -14.08
CA TYR A 201 7.36 -1.66 -14.16
C TYR A 201 6.10 -2.38 -13.65
N VAL A 202 5.78 -3.53 -14.24
CA VAL A 202 4.57 -4.29 -13.89
C VAL A 202 4.84 -5.80 -13.86
N GLY A 203 4.11 -6.51 -13.01
CA GLY A 203 4.08 -7.97 -13.02
C GLY A 203 5.22 -8.64 -12.24
N GLY A 204 5.78 -7.98 -11.23
CA GLY A 204 6.77 -8.58 -10.34
C GLY A 204 6.15 -9.41 -9.20
N GLY A 205 6.97 -10.23 -8.55
CA GLY A 205 6.62 -10.82 -7.26
C GLY A 205 7.35 -12.10 -6.89
N LEU A 206 7.90 -12.12 -5.67
CA LEU A 206 8.69 -13.22 -5.07
C LEU A 206 7.86 -14.37 -4.46
N GLY A 207 6.61 -14.57 -4.90
CA GLY A 207 5.83 -15.75 -4.48
C GLY A 207 6.40 -17.06 -5.06
N ARG A 208 5.67 -18.18 -4.89
CA ARG A 208 6.05 -19.54 -5.33
C ARG A 208 6.79 -19.62 -6.68
N ALA A 209 6.31 -18.90 -7.70
CA ALA A 209 7.03 -18.72 -8.96
C ALA A 209 7.56 -17.27 -9.04
N PRO A 210 8.82 -16.98 -8.69
CA PRO A 210 9.34 -15.62 -8.68
C PRO A 210 9.39 -15.05 -10.11
N VAL A 211 9.03 -13.77 -10.25
CA VAL A 211 9.06 -13.04 -11.53
C VAL A 211 9.57 -11.63 -11.26
N ILE A 212 10.49 -11.18 -12.11
CA ILE A 212 10.96 -9.79 -12.14
C ILE A 212 10.00 -8.98 -13.02
N ALA A 213 9.55 -7.83 -12.53
CA ALA A 213 8.65 -6.96 -13.26
C ALA A 213 9.25 -6.50 -14.60
N SER A 214 8.41 -6.48 -15.63
CA SER A 214 8.74 -6.00 -16.97
C SER A 214 8.51 -4.50 -17.06
N LYS A 215 9.36 -3.79 -17.81
CA LYS A 215 9.17 -2.37 -18.10
C LYS A 215 7.93 -2.20 -18.97
N LEU A 216 6.92 -1.51 -18.44
CA LEU A 216 5.67 -1.22 -19.14
C LEU A 216 5.75 0.10 -19.91
N ARG A 217 6.29 1.13 -19.25
CA ARG A 217 6.41 2.49 -19.80
C ARG A 217 7.72 3.12 -19.37
N ALA A 218 8.45 3.68 -20.33
CA ALA A 218 9.75 4.30 -20.06
C ALA A 218 9.63 5.64 -19.33
N PHE A 219 8.60 6.43 -19.65
CA PHE A 219 8.31 7.71 -19.03
C PHE A 219 6.81 7.97 -18.97
N LEU A 220 6.29 8.13 -17.76
CA LEU A 220 4.95 8.59 -17.43
C LEU A 220 5.07 9.96 -16.74
N PRO A 221 4.52 11.06 -17.30
CA PRO A 221 4.49 12.34 -16.60
C PRO A 221 3.84 12.21 -15.21
N LYS A 222 4.37 12.91 -14.20
CA LYS A 222 3.93 12.74 -12.80
C LYS A 222 2.44 13.02 -12.61
N GLU A 223 1.89 13.92 -13.43
CA GLU A 223 0.50 14.39 -13.39
C GLU A 223 -0.48 13.24 -13.68
N HIS A 224 -0.04 12.25 -14.45
CA HIS A 224 -0.88 11.12 -14.87
C HIS A 224 -0.73 9.88 -13.99
N LEU A 225 0.01 9.96 -12.88
CA LEU A 225 0.29 8.83 -12.00
C LEU A 225 -1.00 8.05 -11.63
N LEU A 226 -2.00 8.73 -11.07
CA LEU A 226 -3.24 8.08 -10.61
C LEU A 226 -4.00 7.42 -11.77
N SER A 227 -4.25 8.17 -12.84
CA SER A 227 -4.98 7.68 -14.02
C SER A 227 -4.32 6.46 -14.68
N TYR A 228 -2.98 6.40 -14.69
CA TYR A 228 -2.27 5.26 -15.28
C TYR A 228 -2.31 4.04 -14.38
N LEU A 229 -2.15 4.21 -13.06
CA LEU A 229 -2.28 3.11 -12.10
C LEU A 229 -3.69 2.53 -12.10
N GLU A 230 -4.71 3.39 -12.21
CA GLU A 230 -6.10 2.97 -12.39
C GLU A 230 -6.26 2.08 -13.63
N ALA A 231 -5.72 2.48 -14.78
CA ALA A 231 -5.77 1.67 -16.00
C ALA A 231 -5.08 0.30 -15.83
N VAL A 232 -3.92 0.24 -15.17
CA VAL A 232 -3.24 -1.03 -14.86
C VAL A 232 -4.08 -1.91 -13.92
N LEU A 233 -4.69 -1.32 -12.90
CA LEU A 233 -5.55 -2.04 -11.96
C LEU A 233 -6.83 -2.53 -12.63
N ARG A 234 -7.45 -1.76 -13.53
CA ARG A 234 -8.60 -2.19 -14.33
C ARG A 234 -8.28 -3.40 -15.18
N VAL A 235 -7.16 -3.37 -15.91
CA VAL A 235 -6.71 -4.55 -16.68
C VAL A 235 -6.49 -5.75 -15.76
N HIS A 236 -5.86 -5.55 -14.59
CA HIS A 236 -5.71 -6.63 -13.62
C HIS A 236 -7.07 -7.18 -13.17
N ASN A 237 -8.00 -6.29 -12.83
CA ASN A 237 -9.30 -6.60 -12.26
C ASN A 237 -10.21 -7.38 -13.23
N LEU A 238 -10.22 -6.96 -14.50
CA LEU A 238 -11.05 -7.54 -15.56
C LEU A 238 -10.49 -8.88 -16.08
N TYR A 239 -9.18 -9.01 -16.21
CA TYR A 239 -8.59 -10.11 -16.99
C TYR A 239 -7.80 -11.14 -16.17
N SER A 240 -7.55 -10.90 -14.88
CA SER A 240 -6.88 -11.92 -14.06
C SER A 240 -7.86 -12.98 -13.59
N ARG A 241 -7.36 -14.21 -13.51
CA ARG A 241 -8.12 -15.37 -13.00
C ARG A 241 -8.63 -15.15 -11.59
N ARG A 242 -9.87 -15.57 -11.33
CA ARG A 242 -10.48 -15.65 -9.99
C ARG A 242 -10.77 -17.08 -9.55
N ASP A 243 -10.72 -18.03 -10.48
CA ASP A 243 -10.98 -19.46 -10.27
C ASP A 243 -9.83 -20.20 -9.58
N ASN A 244 -8.59 -19.69 -9.70
CA ASN A 244 -7.43 -20.29 -9.05
C ASN A 244 -6.56 -19.24 -8.36
N ILE A 245 -6.57 -19.24 -7.03
CA ILE A 245 -5.84 -18.26 -6.19
C ILE A 245 -4.32 -18.25 -6.41
N HIS A 246 -3.74 -19.37 -6.87
CA HIS A 246 -2.30 -19.47 -7.17
C HIS A 246 -1.94 -18.89 -8.53
N LYS A 247 -2.93 -18.70 -9.41
CA LYS A 247 -2.80 -18.11 -10.75
C LYS A 247 -3.43 -16.71 -10.87
N ALA A 248 -4.00 -16.18 -9.78
CA ALA A 248 -4.75 -14.92 -9.76
C ALA A 248 -3.92 -13.62 -9.68
N ARG A 249 -2.59 -13.70 -9.57
CA ARG A 249 -1.72 -12.50 -9.46
C ARG A 249 -1.46 -11.88 -10.83
N ILE A 250 -1.35 -10.55 -10.90
CA ILE A 250 -1.03 -9.81 -12.14
C ILE A 250 0.23 -10.32 -12.85
N LYS A 251 1.26 -10.78 -12.12
CA LYS A 251 2.45 -11.38 -12.74
C LYS A 251 2.14 -12.57 -13.66
N VAL A 252 1.10 -13.34 -13.36
CA VAL A 252 0.65 -14.47 -14.19
C VAL A 252 -0.06 -13.93 -15.43
N LEU A 253 -0.91 -12.91 -15.27
CA LEU A 253 -1.56 -12.24 -16.39
C LEU A 253 -0.54 -11.63 -17.37
N VAL A 254 0.42 -10.85 -16.86
CA VAL A 254 1.50 -10.23 -17.65
C VAL A 254 2.35 -11.28 -18.35
N LYS A 255 2.69 -12.39 -17.67
CA LYS A 255 3.45 -13.50 -18.27
C LYS A 255 2.67 -14.16 -19.41
N ASN A 256 1.37 -14.40 -19.24
CA ASN A 256 0.55 -15.08 -20.24
C ASN A 256 0.26 -14.20 -21.46
N LEU A 257 -0.01 -12.91 -21.26
CA LEU A 257 -0.29 -11.98 -22.36
C LEU A 257 0.99 -11.52 -23.08
N GLY A 258 2.11 -11.47 -22.36
CA GLY A 258 3.31 -10.75 -22.77
C GLY A 258 3.16 -9.23 -22.56
N ILE A 259 4.29 -8.56 -22.31
CA ILE A 259 4.29 -7.14 -21.92
C ILE A 259 3.73 -6.22 -23.01
N LYS A 260 3.93 -6.54 -24.30
CA LYS A 260 3.40 -5.74 -25.41
C LYS A 260 1.87 -5.70 -25.41
N ARG A 261 1.22 -6.88 -25.39
CA ARG A 261 -0.24 -6.99 -25.39
C ARG A 261 -0.83 -6.41 -24.10
N PHE A 262 -0.23 -6.69 -22.95
CA PHE A 262 -0.64 -6.08 -21.68
C PHE A 262 -0.58 -4.54 -21.76
N GLY A 263 0.51 -3.99 -22.32
CA GLY A 263 0.66 -2.56 -22.57
C GLY A 263 -0.45 -1.98 -23.44
N THR A 264 -0.76 -2.60 -24.58
CA THR A 264 -1.87 -2.17 -25.44
C THR A 264 -3.20 -2.11 -24.69
N MET A 265 -3.48 -3.09 -23.82
CA MET A 265 -4.72 -3.11 -23.02
C MET A 265 -4.74 -1.99 -21.97
N VAL A 266 -3.59 -1.70 -21.33
CA VAL A 266 -3.47 -0.58 -20.38
C VAL A 266 -3.66 0.75 -21.09
N GLU A 267 -3.05 0.96 -22.25
CA GLU A 267 -3.20 2.21 -23.01
C GLU A 267 -4.66 2.41 -23.46
N ALA A 268 -5.35 1.34 -23.89
CA ALA A 268 -6.77 1.41 -24.24
C ALA A 268 -7.65 1.79 -23.03
N GLN A 269 -7.40 1.19 -21.86
CA GLN A 269 -8.09 1.57 -20.62
C GLN A 269 -7.78 3.01 -20.20
N TRP A 270 -6.53 3.45 -20.38
CA TRP A 270 -6.10 4.79 -20.00
C TRP A 270 -6.67 5.88 -20.92
N GLN A 271 -6.90 5.58 -22.20
CA GLN A 271 -7.60 6.47 -23.13
C GLN A 271 -9.07 6.68 -22.77
N GLN A 272 -9.71 5.69 -22.14
CA GLN A 272 -11.10 5.76 -21.68
C GLN A 272 -11.25 6.35 -20.28
N ALA A 273 -10.15 6.55 -19.55
CA ALA A 273 -10.18 7.06 -18.19
C ALA A 273 -10.50 8.56 -18.17
N ASP A 274 -11.20 9.01 -17.12
CA ASP A 274 -11.32 10.43 -16.80
C ASP A 274 -9.99 10.96 -16.24
N ARG A 275 -9.11 11.29 -17.17
CA ARG A 275 -7.75 11.76 -16.86
C ARG A 275 -7.74 13.12 -16.18
N GLU A 276 -8.77 13.94 -16.37
CA GLU A 276 -8.85 15.27 -15.76
C GLU A 276 -9.23 15.17 -14.30
N ALA A 277 -10.20 14.32 -13.97
CA ALA A 277 -10.58 14.03 -12.58
C ALA A 277 -9.41 13.43 -11.77
N LEU A 278 -8.58 12.60 -12.41
CA LEU A 278 -7.44 11.91 -11.78
C LEU A 278 -6.10 12.62 -11.98
N LEU A 279 -6.09 13.83 -12.53
CA LEU A 279 -4.86 14.58 -12.74
C LEU A 279 -4.27 14.98 -11.39
N LEU A 280 -3.01 14.62 -11.14
CA LEU A 280 -2.29 15.10 -9.97
C LEU A 280 -1.96 16.59 -10.17
N LYS A 281 -2.76 17.44 -9.53
CA LYS A 281 -2.59 18.90 -9.60
C LYS A 281 -1.38 19.32 -8.78
N GLU A 282 -0.63 20.30 -9.28
CA GLU A 282 0.57 20.79 -8.60
C GLU A 282 0.27 21.28 -7.17
N LYS A 283 -0.87 21.93 -6.95
CA LYS A 283 -1.31 22.38 -5.63
C LYS A 283 -1.45 21.23 -4.62
N ASP A 284 -1.97 20.08 -5.06
CA ASP A 284 -2.26 18.94 -4.19
C ASP A 284 -0.94 18.22 -3.86
N PHE A 285 -0.04 18.14 -4.84
CA PHE A 285 1.32 17.65 -4.65
C PHE A 285 2.14 18.56 -3.73
N ALA A 286 2.12 19.88 -3.95
CA ALA A 286 2.82 20.85 -3.11
C ALA A 286 2.36 20.79 -1.66
N ARG A 287 1.04 20.65 -1.42
CA ARG A 287 0.49 20.40 -0.07
C ARG A 287 1.12 19.16 0.54
N MET A 288 1.19 18.05 -0.20
CA MET A 288 1.79 16.81 0.30
C MET A 288 3.27 16.96 0.64
N GLN A 289 4.04 17.70 -0.17
CA GLN A 289 5.45 17.95 0.09
C GLN A 289 5.70 18.66 1.43
N THR A 290 4.81 19.55 1.88
CA THR A 290 4.97 20.24 3.17
C THR A 290 5.07 19.28 4.35
N PHE A 291 4.45 18.09 4.26
CA PHE A 291 4.53 17.08 5.30
C PHE A 291 5.84 16.32 5.33
N PHE A 292 6.69 16.39 4.30
CA PHE A 292 7.90 15.57 4.17
C PHE A 292 9.19 16.40 4.11
N GLN A 293 9.14 17.65 4.56
CA GLN A 293 10.34 18.48 4.66
C GLN A 293 11.41 17.79 5.51
N SER A 294 12.64 17.75 4.98
CA SER A 294 13.78 17.23 5.71
C SER A 294 14.09 18.18 6.87
N PRO A 295 14.27 17.67 8.11
CA PRO A 295 14.75 18.50 9.22
C PRO A 295 16.27 18.76 9.12
N VAL A 296 16.96 18.12 8.17
CA VAL A 296 18.39 18.27 7.93
C VAL A 296 18.55 18.94 6.57
N GLU A 297 19.37 19.99 6.50
CA GLU A 297 19.85 20.52 5.22
C GLU A 297 20.51 19.39 4.43
N ALA A 298 20.31 19.36 3.11
CA ALA A 298 21.00 18.38 2.28
C ALA A 298 22.51 18.53 2.56
N LEU A 299 23.14 17.46 3.04
CA LEU A 299 24.59 17.44 3.20
C LEU A 299 25.18 17.77 1.83
N GLU A 300 25.88 18.90 1.71
CA GLU A 300 26.67 19.21 0.53
C GLU A 300 27.73 18.11 0.43
N CYS A 301 27.52 17.17 -0.50
CA CYS A 301 28.55 16.20 -0.84
C CYS A 301 29.70 16.97 -1.51
N ALA A 302 30.80 17.14 -0.78
CA ALA A 302 32.09 17.59 -1.31
C ALA A 302 32.66 16.61 -2.34
#